data_AF-A0A7U9X5N7-F1
#
_entry.id   AF-A0A7U9X5N7-F1
#
_cell.length_a   1.000
_cell.length_b   1.000
_cell.length_c   1.000
_cell.angle_alpha   90.00
_cell.angle_beta   90.00
_cell.angle_gamma   90.00
#
_symmetry.space_group_name_H-M   'P 1'
#
loop_
_entity.id
_entity.type
_entity.pdbx_description
1 polymer ?
#
loop_
_entity_poly.entity_id
_entity_poly.type
_entity_poly.pdbx_seq_one_letter_code
_entity_poly.pdbx_strand_id
1 'polypeptide(L)'
;MTEDEIEDITIKHVLVDADYNDLGFSVGNRLMILIESQSTWTLNIIIRALMYLIQTYHDYFKRTNQNLYGSKKVNMPIPELYVIFTGERKNIPDTISLSKEFFGGAEIAIDVEVKVLYQENEKDIIGQYIIFSKVYNEQRKLYGNTKQAVTETIRICKDRNVLKEYLESREQEVVDIMMTLFDDEQILKAYAKDIEDNKERETERKTAERMIKKGKMTLEEIADCVPALTLDELKQIEARII
;
A
#
# COMPACT_ATOMS: atom_id res chain seq x y z
N MET A 1 -25.95 -13.78 3.77
CA MET A 1 -25.50 -12.60 2.99
C MET A 1 -25.71 -12.96 1.54
N THR A 2 -26.51 -12.17 0.83
CA THR A 2 -26.69 -12.28 -0.62
C THR A 2 -25.95 -11.11 -1.28
N GLU A 3 -25.43 -11.32 -2.49
CA GLU A 3 -24.65 -10.31 -3.24
C GLU A 3 -25.41 -8.98 -3.39
N ASP A 4 -26.73 -9.04 -3.51
CA ASP A 4 -27.63 -7.90 -3.66
C ASP A 4 -27.66 -6.93 -2.45
N GLU A 5 -27.12 -7.31 -1.29
CA GLU A 5 -27.08 -6.47 -0.08
C GLU A 5 -25.79 -5.63 0.04
N ILE A 6 -24.83 -5.82 -0.87
CA ILE A 6 -23.54 -5.12 -0.87
C ILE A 6 -23.67 -3.83 -1.70
N GLU A 7 -23.49 -2.70 -1.04
CA GLU A 7 -23.54 -1.37 -1.66
C GLU A 7 -22.24 -0.61 -1.41
N ASP A 8 -22.03 0.49 -2.15
CA ASP A 8 -20.95 1.43 -1.91
C ASP A 8 -19.54 0.80 -1.86
N ILE A 9 -19.26 -0.12 -2.78
CA ILE A 9 -17.93 -0.74 -2.91
C ILE A 9 -16.95 0.32 -3.42
N THR A 10 -15.97 0.66 -2.58
CA THR A 10 -14.82 1.47 -2.93
C THR A 10 -13.57 0.63 -2.84
N ILE A 11 -13.06 0.21 -3.99
CA ILE A 11 -11.69 -0.28 -4.12
C ILE A 11 -10.85 0.94 -4.50
N LYS A 12 -10.07 1.45 -3.55
CA LYS A 12 -9.08 2.48 -3.86
C LYS A 12 -7.73 1.80 -3.96
N HIS A 13 -7.36 1.40 -5.18
CA HIS A 13 -5.96 1.53 -5.56
C HIS A 13 -5.71 3.03 -5.65
N VAL A 14 -5.11 3.61 -4.61
CA VAL A 14 -4.67 5.00 -4.66
C VAL A 14 -3.49 5.04 -5.62
N LEU A 15 -3.81 5.04 -6.92
CA LEU A 15 -2.96 5.59 -7.96
C LEU A 15 -2.56 6.97 -7.46
N VAL A 16 -1.27 7.15 -7.25
CA VAL A 16 -0.62 8.29 -6.58
C VAL A 16 -0.53 8.13 -5.03
N ASP A 17 0.55 7.47 -4.58
CA ASP A 17 1.20 7.58 -3.27
C ASP A 17 0.86 6.63 -2.10
N ALA A 18 0.22 5.47 -2.31
CA ALA A 18 0.19 4.45 -1.25
C ALA A 18 0.25 3.01 -1.78
N ASP A 19 1.27 2.27 -1.35
CA ASP A 19 1.58 0.86 -1.64
C ASP A 19 0.52 -0.16 -1.12
N TYR A 20 -0.75 0.21 -0.95
CA TYR A 20 -1.68 -0.62 -0.17
C TYR A 20 -3.06 -0.88 -0.80
N ASN A 21 -3.48 -2.14 -0.70
CA ASN A 21 -4.79 -2.66 -1.12
C ASN A 21 -5.83 -2.47 0.00
N ASP A 22 -6.55 -1.35 -0.02
CA ASP A 22 -7.61 -1.08 0.95
C ASP A 22 -8.99 -1.15 0.30
N LEU A 23 -9.88 -1.92 0.93
CA LEU A 23 -11.23 -2.16 0.47
C LEU A 23 -12.23 -1.61 1.48
N GLY A 24 -13.07 -0.68 1.05
CA GLY A 24 -14.26 -0.24 1.76
C GLY A 24 -15.52 -0.75 1.07
N PHE A 25 -16.49 -1.27 1.82
CA PHE A 25 -17.83 -1.56 1.28
C PHE A 25 -18.88 -1.45 2.38
N SER A 26 -20.14 -1.20 1.99
CA SER A 26 -21.26 -1.12 2.91
C SER A 26 -22.18 -2.33 2.80
N VAL A 27 -22.68 -2.79 3.94
CA VAL A 27 -23.75 -3.80 4.01
C VAL A 27 -24.82 -3.30 4.97
N GLY A 28 -25.99 -2.98 4.45
CA GLY A 28 -27.03 -2.30 5.22
C GLY A 28 -26.51 -0.99 5.83
N ASN A 29 -26.54 -0.89 7.17
CA ASN A 29 -26.04 0.29 7.90
C ASN A 29 -24.61 0.15 8.43
N ARG A 30 -23.81 -0.81 7.92
CA ARG A 30 -22.43 -1.02 8.35
C ARG A 30 -21.48 -0.68 7.21
N LEU A 31 -20.43 0.06 7.53
CA LEU A 31 -19.32 0.33 6.64
C LEU A 31 -18.13 -0.53 7.09
N MET A 32 -17.74 -1.51 6.27
CA MET A 32 -16.61 -2.37 6.51
C MET A 32 -15.39 -1.83 5.77
N ILE A 33 -14.28 -1.65 6.48
CA ILE A 33 -13.00 -1.25 5.90
C ILE A 33 -11.98 -2.33 6.22
N LEU A 34 -11.45 -2.95 5.16
CA LEU A 34 -10.46 -4.01 5.22
C LEU A 34 -9.15 -3.47 4.68
N ILE A 35 -8.13 -3.57 5.51
CA ILE A 35 -6.82 -2.99 5.28
C ILE A 35 -5.82 -4.11 5.24
N GLU A 36 -5.20 -4.31 4.08
CA GLU A 36 -4.26 -5.41 3.92
C GLU A 36 -2.86 -5.05 4.46
N SER A 37 -2.28 -5.94 5.26
CA SER A 37 -0.90 -5.87 5.75
C SER A 37 -0.16 -7.16 5.40
N GLN A 38 0.55 -7.16 4.28
CA GLN A 38 1.01 -8.40 3.65
C GLN A 38 2.21 -9.09 4.32
N SER A 39 3.15 -8.35 4.90
CA SER A 39 4.46 -8.93 5.27
C SER A 39 5.02 -8.46 6.61
N THR A 40 4.94 -7.16 6.90
CA THR A 40 5.54 -6.58 8.12
C THR A 40 4.47 -6.03 9.04
N TRP A 41 4.43 -6.53 10.27
CA TRP A 41 3.52 -6.00 11.28
C TRP A 41 3.90 -4.58 11.66
N THR A 42 2.94 -3.66 11.60
CA THR A 42 3.11 -2.27 12.04
C THR A 42 1.85 -1.78 12.74
N LEU A 43 2.03 -1.04 13.83
CA LEU A 43 0.93 -0.38 14.55
C LEU A 43 0.46 0.89 13.84
N ASN A 44 1.25 1.42 12.89
CA ASN A 44 0.87 2.58 12.06
C ASN A 44 -0.37 2.29 11.19
N ILE A 45 -0.73 1.01 11.06
CA ILE A 45 -1.95 0.55 10.40
C ILE A 45 -3.22 1.18 11.01
N ILE A 46 -3.20 1.51 12.30
CA ILE A 46 -4.31 2.16 13.00
C ILE A 46 -4.53 3.58 12.45
N ILE A 47 -3.43 4.30 12.20
CA ILE A 47 -3.46 5.65 11.61
C ILE A 47 -3.98 5.57 10.17
N ARG A 48 -3.50 4.59 9.39
CA ARG A 48 -3.98 4.36 8.03
C ARG A 48 -5.48 4.05 8.00
N ALA A 49 -5.97 3.23 8.92
CA ALA A 49 -7.39 2.92 9.07
C ALA A 49 -8.25 4.15 9.35
N LEU A 50 -7.78 5.01 10.26
CA LEU A 50 -8.45 6.27 10.56
C LEU A 50 -8.53 7.17 9.33
N MET A 51 -7.40 7.36 8.64
CA MET A 51 -7.36 8.21 7.44
C MET A 51 -8.30 7.70 6.35
N TYR A 52 -8.29 6.38 6.10
CA TYR A 52 -9.18 5.76 5.12
C TYR A 52 -10.65 5.90 5.51
N LEU A 53 -10.99 5.71 6.79
CA LEU A 53 -12.35 5.88 7.31
C LEU A 53 -12.86 7.32 7.09
N ILE A 54 -12.07 8.31 7.47
CA ILE A 54 -12.46 9.73 7.31
C ILE A 54 -12.66 10.08 5.84
N GLN A 55 -11.76 9.62 4.97
CA GLN A 55 -11.90 9.84 3.53
C GLN A 55 -13.16 9.15 2.97
N THR A 56 -13.45 7.93 3.41
CA THR A 56 -14.62 7.16 2.98
C THR A 56 -15.91 7.86 3.40
N TYR A 57 -15.99 8.39 4.62
CA TYR A 57 -17.14 9.18 5.05
C TYR A 57 -17.30 10.49 4.31
N HIS A 58 -16.20 11.19 4.03
CA HIS A 58 -16.25 12.40 3.22
C HIS A 58 -16.86 12.14 1.84
N ASP A 59 -16.44 11.05 1.20
CA ASP A 59 -16.95 10.64 -0.11
C ASP A 59 -18.42 10.16 0.00
N TYR A 60 -18.78 9.45 1.07
CA TYR A 60 -20.15 9.02 1.35
C TYR A 60 -21.11 10.21 1.49
N PHE A 61 -20.77 11.22 2.31
CA PHE A 61 -21.62 12.40 2.49
C PHE A 61 -21.78 13.21 1.20
N LYS A 62 -20.71 13.32 0.40
CA LYS A 62 -20.77 13.96 -0.92
C LYS A 62 -21.68 13.19 -1.88
N ARG A 63 -21.47 11.88 -2.03
CA ARG A 63 -22.24 11.03 -2.95
C ARG A 63 -23.73 10.99 -2.59
N THR A 64 -24.05 10.93 -1.30
CA THR A 64 -25.43 10.92 -0.80
C THR A 64 -26.03 12.33 -0.68
N ASN A 65 -25.32 13.37 -1.11
CA ASN A 65 -25.72 14.78 -1.08
C ASN A 65 -26.22 15.23 0.31
N GLN A 66 -25.56 14.76 1.36
CA GLN A 66 -25.93 15.07 2.74
C GLN A 66 -25.27 16.39 3.18
N ASN A 67 -26.10 17.32 3.66
CA ASN A 67 -25.63 18.64 4.04
C ASN A 67 -25.08 18.65 5.47
N LEU A 68 -23.75 18.52 5.58
CA LEU A 68 -23.01 18.61 6.85
C LEU A 68 -23.08 19.99 7.53
N TYR A 69 -23.45 21.04 6.78
CA TYR A 69 -23.61 22.41 7.30
C TYR A 69 -25.07 22.74 7.63
N GLY A 70 -25.98 21.79 7.42
CA GLY A 70 -27.40 21.94 7.72
C GLY A 70 -27.69 21.72 9.20
N SER A 71 -28.88 22.15 9.64
CA SER A 71 -29.36 21.91 11.01
C SER A 71 -29.88 20.48 11.24
N LYS A 72 -30.11 19.70 10.17
CA LYS A 72 -30.60 18.32 10.25
C LYS A 72 -29.44 17.35 10.44
N LYS A 73 -29.62 16.37 11.32
CA LYS A 73 -28.68 15.27 11.52
C LYS A 73 -28.53 14.47 10.23
N VAL A 74 -27.29 14.25 9.80
CA VAL A 74 -26.95 13.36 8.68
C VAL A 74 -27.02 11.90 9.11
N ASN A 75 -27.31 11.02 8.16
CA ASN A 75 -27.19 9.58 8.35
C ASN A 75 -25.76 9.14 8.06
N MET A 76 -25.23 8.20 8.85
CA MET A 76 -23.89 7.67 8.68
C MET A 76 -23.89 6.18 9.07
N PRO A 77 -23.28 5.30 8.25
CA PRO A 77 -23.16 3.90 8.61
C PRO A 77 -22.21 3.72 9.81
N ILE A 78 -22.35 2.60 10.52
CA ILE A 78 -21.49 2.23 11.64
C ILE A 78 -20.18 1.66 11.06
N PRO A 79 -19.00 2.20 11.41
CA PRO A 79 -17.74 1.71 10.86
C PRO A 79 -17.28 0.44 11.59
N GLU A 80 -16.77 -0.51 10.82
CA GLU A 80 -16.05 -1.68 11.31
C GLU A 80 -14.69 -1.77 10.60
N LEU A 81 -13.62 -1.69 11.39
CA LEU A 81 -12.25 -1.64 10.87
C LEU A 81 -11.55 -2.98 11.07
N TYR A 82 -10.98 -3.50 9.98
CA TYR A 82 -10.30 -4.77 9.95
C TYR A 82 -8.93 -4.64 9.30
N VAL A 83 -7.95 -5.35 9.86
CA VAL A 83 -6.65 -5.55 9.23
C VAL A 83 -6.50 -7.02 8.90
N ILE A 84 -6.26 -7.33 7.64
CA ILE A 84 -5.86 -8.67 7.22
C ILE A 84 -4.34 -8.74 7.30
N PHE A 85 -3.83 -9.61 8.17
CA PHE A 85 -2.39 -9.82 8.32
C PHE A 85 -1.99 -11.19 7.78
N THR A 86 -1.11 -11.20 6.79
CA THR A 86 -0.65 -12.44 6.12
C THR A 86 0.80 -12.79 6.43
N GLY A 87 1.45 -12.09 7.37
CA GLY A 87 2.86 -12.35 7.73
C GLY A 87 3.06 -13.46 8.77
N GLU A 88 4.31 -13.64 9.19
CA GLU A 88 4.77 -14.77 10.05
C GLU A 88 4.78 -14.45 11.56
N ARG A 89 4.37 -13.24 11.96
CA ARG A 89 4.47 -12.81 13.37
C ARG A 89 3.54 -13.62 14.26
N LYS A 90 4.11 -14.18 15.34
CA LYS A 90 3.37 -14.84 16.41
C LYS A 90 2.93 -13.82 17.46
N ASN A 91 1.78 -14.06 18.09
CA ASN A 91 1.19 -13.24 19.16
C ASN A 91 0.78 -11.83 18.70
N ILE A 92 -0.08 -11.76 17.70
CA ILE A 92 -0.76 -10.53 17.31
C ILE A 92 -2.07 -10.46 18.11
N PRO A 93 -2.38 -9.34 18.78
CA PRO A 93 -3.63 -9.21 19.48
C PRO A 93 -4.81 -9.19 18.49
N ASP A 94 -5.95 -9.78 18.88
CA ASP A 94 -7.17 -9.78 18.06
C ASP A 94 -7.72 -8.38 17.80
N THR A 95 -7.38 -7.44 18.67
CA THR A 95 -7.80 -6.04 18.60
C THR A 95 -6.65 -5.12 19.01
N ILE A 96 -6.45 -4.07 18.23
CA ILE A 96 -5.53 -2.96 18.53
C ILE A 96 -6.32 -1.65 18.59
N SER A 97 -5.92 -0.71 19.44
CA SER A 97 -6.53 0.61 19.51
C SER A 97 -5.51 1.74 19.52
N LEU A 98 -5.90 2.90 18.98
CA LEU A 98 -5.04 4.08 18.90
C LEU A 98 -4.60 4.54 20.28
N SER A 99 -5.54 4.61 21.23
CA SER A 99 -5.27 4.99 22.62
C SER A 99 -4.22 4.08 23.25
N LYS A 100 -4.41 2.77 23.17
CA LYS A 100 -3.53 1.79 23.82
C LYS A 100 -2.13 1.81 23.23
N GLU A 101 -2.03 1.82 21.90
CA GLU A 101 -0.76 1.61 21.20
C GLU A 101 0.07 2.91 21.07
N PHE A 102 -0.56 4.09 21.07
CA PHE A 102 0.14 5.37 20.87
C PHE A 102 0.06 6.33 22.07
N PHE A 103 -0.92 6.17 22.95
CA PHE A 103 -1.18 7.12 24.04
C PHE A 103 -1.22 6.46 25.43
N GLY A 104 -0.68 5.24 25.56
CA GLY A 104 -0.58 4.54 26.83
C GLY A 104 -1.93 4.18 27.47
N GLY A 105 -3.00 4.09 26.66
CA GLY A 105 -4.35 3.76 27.13
C GLY A 105 -5.12 4.95 27.71
N ALA A 106 -4.72 6.19 27.41
CA ALA A 106 -5.45 7.38 27.84
C ALA A 106 -6.85 7.47 27.22
N GLU A 107 -7.82 8.01 27.96
CA GLU A 107 -9.11 8.37 27.38
C GLU A 107 -8.93 9.55 26.42
N ILE A 108 -9.29 9.36 25.15
CA ILE A 108 -9.08 10.33 24.08
C ILE A 108 -10.38 10.60 23.32
N ALA A 109 -10.43 11.73 22.61
CA ALA A 109 -11.62 12.16 21.89
C ALA A 109 -12.01 11.21 20.73
N ILE A 110 -11.02 10.54 20.12
CA ILE A 110 -11.23 9.58 19.05
C ILE A 110 -10.28 8.40 19.31
N ASP A 111 -10.84 7.29 19.80
CA ASP A 111 -10.10 6.02 19.87
C ASP A 111 -10.54 5.12 18.72
N VAL A 112 -9.57 4.74 17.90
CA VAL A 112 -9.80 3.91 16.71
C VAL A 112 -9.46 2.49 17.08
N GLU A 113 -10.48 1.64 17.12
CA GLU A 113 -10.33 0.21 17.36
C GLU A 113 -10.33 -0.55 16.04
N VAL A 114 -9.34 -1.43 15.86
CA VAL A 114 -9.16 -2.23 14.65
C VAL A 114 -9.04 -3.70 15.03
N LYS A 115 -9.85 -4.54 14.39
CA LYS A 115 -9.80 -6.00 14.56
C LYS A 115 -8.80 -6.61 13.61
N VAL A 116 -8.01 -7.56 14.11
CA VAL A 116 -6.97 -8.21 13.32
C VAL A 116 -7.41 -9.59 12.87
N LEU A 117 -7.40 -9.81 11.56
CA LEU A 117 -7.72 -11.06 10.90
C LEU A 117 -6.41 -11.70 10.45
N TYR A 118 -5.96 -12.71 11.19
CA TYR A 118 -4.68 -13.39 10.93
C TYR A 118 -4.80 -14.92 10.95
N GLN A 119 -6.00 -15.45 11.25
CA GLN A 119 -6.21 -16.88 11.38
C GLN A 119 -6.28 -17.55 10.00
N GLU A 120 -5.39 -18.51 9.77
CA GLU A 120 -5.49 -19.42 8.63
C GLU A 120 -6.64 -20.39 8.87
N ASN A 121 -7.63 -20.37 7.97
CA ASN A 121 -8.76 -21.26 8.04
C ASN A 121 -9.26 -21.58 6.63
N GLU A 122 -9.32 -22.86 6.28
CA GLU A 122 -9.81 -23.31 4.97
C GLU A 122 -11.34 -23.22 4.86
N LYS A 123 -12.07 -22.98 5.96
CA LYS A 123 -13.54 -23.00 5.99
C LYS A 123 -14.19 -21.66 5.62
N ASP A 124 -13.54 -20.54 5.90
CA ASP A 124 -14.09 -19.22 5.61
C ASP A 124 -13.24 -18.48 4.57
N ILE A 125 -13.88 -17.53 3.89
CA ILE A 125 -13.28 -16.83 2.75
C ILE A 125 -12.03 -16.02 3.13
N ILE A 126 -11.99 -15.44 4.34
CA ILE A 126 -10.86 -14.62 4.79
C ILE A 126 -9.68 -15.52 5.12
N GLY A 127 -9.91 -16.64 5.82
CA GLY A 127 -8.88 -17.63 6.08
C GLY A 127 -8.32 -18.23 4.79
N GLN A 128 -9.17 -18.54 3.80
CA GLN A 128 -8.74 -19.03 2.49
C GLN A 128 -7.91 -17.99 1.73
N TYR A 129 -8.30 -16.71 1.80
CA TYR A 129 -7.52 -15.61 1.23
C TYR A 129 -6.15 -15.46 1.90
N ILE A 130 -6.08 -15.53 3.23
CA ILE A 130 -4.79 -15.49 3.96
C ILE A 130 -3.88 -16.64 3.51
N ILE A 131 -4.43 -17.85 3.36
CA ILE A 131 -3.69 -19.01 2.86
C ILE A 131 -3.20 -18.77 1.43
N PHE A 132 -4.06 -18.25 0.54
CA PHE A 132 -3.68 -17.90 -0.82
C PHE A 132 -2.51 -16.91 -0.84
N SER A 133 -2.59 -15.82 -0.08
CA SER A 133 -1.52 -14.81 0.00
C SER A 133 -0.21 -15.39 0.55
N LYS A 134 -0.26 -16.32 1.50
CA LYS A 134 0.93 -17.03 2.01
C LYS A 134 1.56 -17.94 0.95
N VAL A 135 0.76 -18.78 0.31
CA VAL A 135 1.23 -19.66 -0.78
C VAL A 135 1.83 -18.81 -1.90
N TYR A 136 1.20 -17.70 -2.25
CA TYR A 136 1.72 -16.76 -3.23
C TYR A 136 3.09 -16.17 -2.85
N ASN A 137 3.24 -15.73 -1.60
CA ASN A 137 4.52 -15.23 -1.10
C ASN A 137 5.62 -16.31 -1.15
N GLU A 138 5.29 -17.58 -0.89
CA GLU A 138 6.23 -18.70 -1.06
C GLU A 138 6.60 -18.90 -2.52
N GLN A 139 5.64 -18.90 -3.44
CA GLN A 139 5.91 -19.07 -4.87
C GLN A 139 6.72 -17.90 -5.46
N ARG A 140 6.47 -16.66 -5.01
CA ARG A 140 7.29 -15.49 -5.38
C ARG A 140 8.73 -15.62 -4.93
N LYS A 141 9.00 -16.19 -3.76
CA LYS A 141 10.38 -16.44 -3.29
C LYS A 141 11.11 -17.45 -4.18
N LEU A 142 10.39 -18.39 -4.81
CA LEU A 142 10.96 -19.41 -5.68
C LEU A 142 11.13 -18.95 -7.13
N TYR A 143 10.11 -18.29 -7.68
CA TYR A 143 10.00 -18.00 -9.11
C TYR A 143 10.01 -16.50 -9.44
N GLY A 144 10.13 -15.62 -8.44
CA GLY A 144 10.05 -14.17 -8.62
C GLY A 144 8.66 -13.68 -9.02
N ASN A 145 8.60 -12.45 -9.56
CA ASN A 145 7.38 -11.84 -10.11
C ASN A 145 7.12 -12.39 -11.52
N THR A 146 6.74 -13.66 -11.62
CA THR A 146 6.53 -14.34 -12.90
C THR A 146 5.14 -14.96 -13.00
N LYS A 147 4.68 -15.17 -14.23
CA LYS A 147 3.46 -15.93 -14.50
C LYS A 147 3.50 -17.32 -13.86
N GLN A 148 4.67 -17.94 -13.81
CA GLN A 148 4.87 -19.24 -13.17
C GLN A 148 4.54 -19.20 -11.67
N ALA A 149 4.96 -18.17 -10.95
CA ALA A 149 4.62 -18.01 -9.54
C ALA A 149 3.11 -18.00 -9.33
N VAL A 150 2.38 -17.24 -10.15
CA VAL A 150 0.92 -17.11 -10.06
C VAL A 150 0.22 -18.42 -10.41
N THR A 151 0.58 -19.06 -11.53
CA THR A 151 -0.06 -20.32 -11.94
C THR A 151 0.18 -21.45 -10.95
N GLU A 152 1.37 -21.50 -10.34
CA GLU A 152 1.69 -22.51 -9.34
C GLU A 152 0.95 -22.27 -8.02
N THR A 153 0.78 -21.00 -7.62
CA THR A 153 -0.10 -20.63 -6.49
C THR A 153 -1.53 -21.11 -6.73
N ILE A 154 -2.10 -20.81 -7.91
CA ILE A 154 -3.47 -21.22 -8.25
C ILE A 154 -3.61 -22.74 -8.22
N ARG A 155 -2.64 -23.47 -8.79
CA ARG A 155 -2.60 -24.94 -8.75
C ARG A 155 -2.62 -25.46 -7.31
N ILE A 156 -1.71 -24.98 -6.46
CA ILE A 156 -1.60 -25.40 -5.05
C ILE A 156 -2.89 -25.09 -4.28
N CYS A 157 -3.47 -23.90 -4.47
CA CYS A 157 -4.69 -23.50 -3.78
C CYS A 157 -5.90 -24.36 -4.20
N LYS A 158 -6.07 -24.65 -5.49
CA LYS A 158 -7.11 -25.57 -5.97
C LYS A 158 -6.96 -26.98 -5.39
N ASP A 159 -5.73 -27.51 -5.35
CA ASP A 159 -5.43 -28.83 -4.76
C ASP A 159 -5.77 -28.88 -3.27
N ARG A 160 -5.60 -27.76 -2.55
CA ARG A 160 -5.92 -27.61 -1.12
C ARG A 160 -7.37 -27.19 -0.84
N ASN A 161 -8.22 -27.09 -1.87
CA ASN A 161 -9.59 -26.57 -1.74
C ASN A 161 -9.67 -25.13 -1.19
N VAL A 162 -8.64 -24.32 -1.44
CA VAL A 162 -8.55 -22.91 -1.05
C VAL A 162 -8.96 -22.04 -2.22
N LEU A 163 -10.01 -21.22 -2.05
CA LEU A 163 -10.64 -20.40 -3.09
C LEU A 163 -11.01 -21.19 -4.35
N LYS A 164 -11.21 -22.52 -4.22
CA LYS A 164 -11.25 -23.44 -5.36
C LYS A 164 -12.30 -23.08 -6.40
N GLU A 165 -13.55 -22.89 -5.98
CA GLU A 165 -14.66 -22.57 -6.90
C GLU A 165 -14.43 -21.24 -7.65
N TYR A 166 -13.87 -20.25 -6.95
CA TYR A 166 -13.51 -18.96 -7.53
C TYR A 166 -12.38 -19.11 -8.55
N LEU A 167 -11.29 -19.79 -8.17
CA LEU A 167 -10.13 -19.99 -9.03
C LEU A 167 -10.46 -20.87 -10.26
N GLU A 168 -11.30 -21.90 -10.11
CA GLU A 168 -11.71 -22.75 -11.23
C GLU A 168 -12.50 -21.99 -12.29
N SER A 169 -13.29 -21.00 -11.87
CA SER A 169 -14.10 -20.18 -12.80
C SER A 169 -13.37 -18.93 -13.31
N ARG A 170 -12.33 -18.45 -12.61
CA ARG A 170 -11.71 -17.13 -12.84
C ARG A 170 -10.18 -17.16 -12.99
N GLU A 171 -9.56 -18.33 -13.16
CA GLU A 171 -8.09 -18.48 -13.21
C GLU A 171 -7.41 -17.49 -14.15
N GLN A 172 -7.88 -17.37 -15.39
CA GLN A 172 -7.25 -16.49 -16.39
C GLN A 172 -7.35 -15.01 -15.97
N GLU A 173 -8.50 -14.60 -15.43
CA GLU A 173 -8.71 -13.24 -14.92
C GLU A 173 -7.77 -12.92 -13.75
N VAL A 174 -7.62 -13.86 -12.80
CA VAL A 174 -6.68 -13.72 -11.68
C VAL A 174 -5.24 -13.60 -12.17
N VAL A 175 -4.84 -14.43 -13.13
CA VAL A 175 -3.50 -14.34 -13.74
C VAL A 175 -3.27 -12.98 -14.37
N ASP A 176 -4.22 -12.48 -15.16
CA ASP A 176 -4.07 -11.21 -15.90
C ASP A 176 -4.02 -10.00 -14.95
N ILE A 177 -4.85 -9.99 -13.89
CA ILE A 177 -4.81 -8.95 -12.86
C ILE A 177 -3.46 -8.95 -12.15
N MET A 178 -2.99 -10.11 -11.70
CA MET A 178 -1.73 -10.21 -10.95
C MET A 178 -0.51 -9.84 -11.81
N MET A 179 -0.53 -10.18 -13.10
CA MET A 179 0.53 -9.78 -14.03
C MET A 179 0.53 -8.27 -14.29
N THR A 180 -0.65 -7.66 -14.42
CA THR A 180 -0.78 -6.21 -14.59
C THR A 180 -0.21 -5.46 -13.38
N LEU A 181 -0.54 -5.92 -12.16
CA LEU A 181 0.00 -5.34 -10.93
C LEU A 181 1.53 -5.42 -10.84
N PHE A 182 2.15 -6.47 -11.39
CA PHE A 182 3.61 -6.57 -11.46
C PHE A 182 4.23 -5.51 -12.37
N ASP A 183 3.63 -5.29 -13.54
CA ASP A 183 4.14 -4.31 -14.50
C ASP A 183 4.07 -2.90 -13.91
N ASP A 184 2.96 -2.56 -13.26
CA ASP A 184 2.79 -1.28 -12.56
C ASP A 184 3.80 -1.11 -11.41
N GLU A 185 4.04 -2.17 -10.60
CA GLU A 185 5.04 -2.15 -9.53
C GLU A 185 6.45 -1.87 -10.09
N GLN A 186 6.81 -2.47 -11.23
CA GLN A 186 8.10 -2.24 -11.87
C GLN A 186 8.24 -0.82 -12.44
N ILE A 187 7.18 -0.30 -13.04
CA ILE A 187 7.13 1.08 -13.55
C ILE A 187 7.32 2.07 -12.41
N LEU A 188 6.58 1.91 -11.30
CA LEU A 188 6.70 2.79 -10.14
C LEU A 188 8.10 2.76 -9.52
N LYS A 189 8.71 1.57 -9.39
CA LYS A 189 10.09 1.44 -8.91
C LYS A 189 11.09 2.14 -9.83
N ALA A 190 10.92 2.03 -11.14
CA ALA A 190 11.78 2.71 -12.11
C ALA A 190 11.66 4.24 -11.98
N TYR A 191 10.44 4.77 -11.84
CA TYR A 191 10.20 6.19 -11.61
C TYR A 191 10.78 6.70 -10.28
N ALA A 192 10.59 5.96 -9.19
CA ALA A 192 11.13 6.33 -7.88
C ALA A 192 12.66 6.40 -7.90
N LYS A 193 13.30 5.40 -8.54
CA LYS A 193 14.74 5.39 -8.74
C LYS A 193 15.21 6.56 -9.61
N ASP A 194 14.52 6.87 -10.71
CA ASP A 194 14.87 8.01 -11.56
C ASP A 194 14.76 9.35 -10.80
N ILE A 195 13.75 9.51 -9.93
CA ILE A 195 13.63 10.69 -9.06
C ILE A 195 14.78 10.76 -8.05
N GLU A 196 15.15 9.64 -7.44
CA GLU A 196 16.27 9.57 -6.48
C GLU A 196 17.60 9.89 -7.16
N ASP A 197 17.89 9.24 -8.28
CA ASP A 197 19.10 9.45 -9.10
C ASP A 197 19.18 10.92 -9.57
N ASN A 198 18.06 11.52 -10.00
CA ASN A 198 18.00 12.93 -10.39
C ASN A 198 18.22 13.89 -9.20
N LYS A 199 17.70 13.56 -8.02
CA LYS A 199 17.88 14.36 -6.81
C LYS A 199 19.33 14.31 -6.32
N GLU A 200 19.97 13.15 -6.38
CA GLU A 200 21.40 12.98 -6.09
C GLU A 200 22.24 13.82 -7.06
N ARG A 201 22.00 13.68 -8.38
CA ARG A 201 22.67 14.48 -9.41
C ARG A 201 22.51 15.99 -9.22
N GLU A 202 21.32 16.46 -8.88
CA GLU A 202 21.07 17.89 -8.65
C GLU A 202 21.79 18.41 -7.39
N THR A 203 21.94 17.57 -6.36
CA THR A 203 22.66 17.90 -5.13
C THR A 203 24.16 18.00 -5.39
N GLU A 204 24.70 17.06 -6.16
CA GLU A 204 26.09 17.09 -6.61
C GLU A 204 26.35 18.29 -7.53
N ARG A 205 25.42 18.61 -8.44
CA ARG A 205 25.51 19.80 -9.30
C ARG A 205 25.67 21.07 -8.49
N LYS A 206 24.82 21.30 -7.48
CA LYS A 206 24.93 22.46 -6.57
C LYS A 206 26.25 22.47 -5.80
N THR A 207 26.77 21.29 -5.47
CA THR A 207 28.06 21.15 -4.79
C THR A 207 29.22 21.54 -5.70
N ALA A 208 29.22 21.04 -6.95
CA ALA A 208 30.18 21.41 -7.98
C ALA A 208 30.17 22.91 -8.26
N GLU A 209 28.98 23.52 -8.43
CA GLU A 209 28.86 24.98 -8.63
C GLU A 209 29.50 25.79 -7.50
N ARG A 210 29.32 25.36 -6.24
CA ARG A 210 29.93 26.00 -5.07
C ARG A 210 31.45 25.80 -5.04
N MET A 211 31.95 24.63 -5.43
CA MET A 211 33.39 24.34 -5.48
C MET A 211 34.09 25.14 -6.58
N ILE A 212 33.50 25.20 -7.79
CA ILE A 212 33.99 26.00 -8.92
C ILE A 212 34.02 27.49 -8.55
N LYS A 213 32.95 28.05 -7.98
CA LYS A 213 32.92 29.46 -7.52
C LYS A 213 33.98 29.79 -6.47
N LYS A 214 34.40 28.81 -5.65
CA LYS A 214 35.47 29.01 -4.67
C LYS A 214 36.86 29.00 -5.29
N GLY A 215 37.05 28.39 -6.47
CA GLY A 215 38.29 28.38 -7.23
C GLY A 215 39.49 27.73 -6.51
N LYS A 216 39.24 26.77 -5.60
CA LYS A 216 40.29 26.14 -4.77
C LYS A 216 40.72 24.74 -5.23
N MET A 217 40.02 24.17 -6.20
CA MET A 217 40.18 22.80 -6.69
C MET A 217 40.09 22.80 -8.22
N THR A 218 40.78 21.88 -8.89
CA THR A 218 40.64 21.67 -10.35
C THR A 218 39.34 20.92 -10.66
N LEU A 219 38.90 20.93 -11.93
CA LEU A 219 37.70 20.20 -12.32
C LEU A 219 37.85 18.68 -12.12
N GLU A 220 39.07 18.15 -12.26
CA GLU A 220 39.38 16.75 -12.01
C GLU A 220 39.21 16.40 -10.52
N GLU A 221 39.72 17.24 -9.62
CA GLU A 221 39.54 17.05 -8.17
C GLU A 221 38.06 17.20 -7.74
N ILE A 222 37.30 18.05 -8.43
CA ILE A 222 35.86 18.20 -8.21
C ILE A 222 35.12 16.95 -8.69
N ALA A 223 35.50 16.37 -9.84
CA ALA A 223 34.88 15.14 -10.36
C ALA A 223 34.99 13.96 -9.36
N ASP A 224 36.11 13.85 -8.64
CA ASP A 224 36.28 12.84 -7.59
C ASP A 224 35.33 13.06 -6.38
N CYS A 225 34.89 14.30 -6.16
CA CYS A 225 33.97 14.67 -5.07
C CYS A 225 32.49 14.57 -5.45
N VAL A 226 32.18 14.56 -6.76
CA VAL A 226 30.81 14.50 -7.32
C VAL A 226 30.74 13.47 -8.46
N PRO A 227 30.83 12.17 -8.14
CA PRO A 227 30.97 11.12 -9.12
C PRO A 227 29.76 10.94 -10.06
N ALA A 228 28.59 11.52 -9.74
CA ALA A 228 27.41 11.48 -10.60
C ALA A 228 27.49 12.48 -11.77
N LEU A 229 28.48 13.38 -11.77
CA LEU A 229 28.75 14.34 -12.85
C LEU A 229 30.00 13.96 -13.63
N THR A 230 29.89 14.03 -14.96
CA THR A 230 31.03 13.84 -15.85
C THR A 230 31.89 15.11 -15.93
N LEU A 231 33.15 14.95 -16.29
CA LEU A 231 34.08 16.08 -16.47
C LEU A 231 33.57 17.09 -17.50
N ASP A 232 32.87 16.64 -18.54
CA ASP A 232 32.28 17.53 -19.54
C ASP A 232 31.08 18.33 -19.00
N GLU A 233 30.29 17.75 -18.11
CA GLU A 233 29.24 18.48 -17.38
C GLU A 233 29.83 19.54 -16.45
N LEU A 234 30.94 19.23 -15.77
CA LEU A 234 31.66 20.18 -14.93
C LEU A 234 32.21 21.37 -15.75
N LYS A 235 32.79 21.12 -16.93
CA LYS A 235 33.21 22.18 -17.86
C LYS A 235 32.04 23.06 -18.32
N GLN A 236 30.88 22.47 -18.58
CA GLN A 236 29.69 23.23 -18.95
C GLN A 236 29.16 24.08 -17.79
N ILE A 237 29.24 23.57 -16.56
CA ILE A 237 28.89 24.32 -15.35
C ILE A 237 29.86 25.49 -15.15
N GLU A 238 31.16 25.26 -15.28
CA GLU A 238 32.20 26.29 -15.20
C GLU A 238 31.99 27.40 -16.23
N ALA A 239 31.76 27.03 -17.50
CA ALA A 239 31.50 27.98 -18.60
C ALA A 239 30.20 28.81 -18.45
N ARG A 240 29.28 28.39 -17.57
CA ARG A 240 28.06 29.15 -17.24
C ARG A 240 28.22 30.07 -16.03
N ILE A 241 29.23 29.84 -15.21
CA ILE A 241 29.47 30.54 -13.94
C ILE A 241 30.52 31.64 -14.10
N ILE A 242 31.53 31.42 -14.95
CA ILE A 242 32.60 32.36 -15.31
C ILE A 242 32.14 33.26 -16.46
#